data_AF-A0A7S0ZMB6-F1
#
_entry.id   AF-A0A7S0ZMB6-F1
#
_cell.length_a   1.000
_cell.length_b   1.000
_cell.length_c   1.000
_cell.angle_alpha   90.00
_cell.angle_beta   90.00
_cell.angle_gamma   90.00
#
_symmetry.space_group_name_H-M   'P 1'
#
loop_
_entity.id
_entity.type
_entity.pdbx_description
1 polymer ?
#
loop_
_entity_poly.entity_id
_entity_poly.type
_entity_poly.pdbx_seq_one_letter_code
_entity_poly.pdbx_strand_id
1 'polypeptide(L)'
;FRLKPFAWEPLFDQPFFDALASSPRPPDVLVLGFGLWDMLYPPDINPERGVGHFAQSARLFLDALQRIVAANLSRTRLVWLTVNAISDTKLPEWKRPFMSLNMSSKYNDVVLPSFDKAGFHTIDGFSISLAHPELSPDGVHFPGRVSRQITDL
;
A
#
# COMPACT_ATOMS: atom_id res chain seq x y z
N PHE A 1 -18.55 -10.61 -1.08
CA PHE A 1 -17.21 -10.06 -1.36
C PHE A 1 -16.32 -10.36 -0.16
N ARG A 2 -15.18 -11.04 -0.33
CA ARG A 2 -14.18 -11.17 0.75
C ARG A 2 -13.22 -9.98 0.60
N LEU A 3 -13.20 -9.11 1.61
CA LEU A 3 -12.18 -8.07 1.74
C LEU A 3 -10.88 -8.77 2.17
N LYS A 4 -9.81 -8.65 1.36
CA LYS A 4 -8.51 -9.27 1.64
C LYS A 4 -7.49 -8.16 1.98
N PRO A 5 -6.88 -8.18 3.16
CA PRO A 5 -5.66 -7.42 3.44
C PRO A 5 -4.54 -7.80 2.46
N PHE A 6 -3.50 -6.98 2.31
CA PHE A 6 -2.24 -7.37 1.66
C PHE A 6 -1.43 -8.37 2.53
N ALA A 7 -2.09 -9.45 2.94
CA ALA A 7 -1.41 -10.67 3.33
C ALA A 7 -0.89 -11.32 2.04
N TRP A 8 0.41 -11.56 1.95
CA TRP A 8 0.94 -12.37 0.87
C TRP A 8 0.29 -13.75 0.95
N GLU A 9 -0.55 -14.05 -0.04
CA GLU A 9 -1.26 -15.31 -0.17
C GLU A 9 -1.08 -15.76 -1.62
N PRO A 10 -0.21 -16.75 -1.88
CA PRO A 10 0.09 -17.21 -3.22
C PRO A 10 -1.14 -17.49 -4.07
N LEU A 11 -2.23 -18.03 -3.50
CA LEU A 11 -3.46 -18.30 -4.24
C LEU A 11 -4.14 -17.05 -4.81
N PHE A 12 -3.98 -15.90 -4.18
CA PHE A 12 -4.57 -14.62 -4.62
C PHE A 12 -3.58 -13.78 -5.41
N ASP A 13 -2.29 -13.84 -5.06
CA ASP A 13 -1.28 -12.97 -5.67
C ASP A 13 -0.65 -13.62 -6.91
N GLN A 14 -0.55 -14.96 -6.98
CA GLN A 14 0.00 -15.68 -8.14
C GLN A 14 -0.76 -15.37 -9.45
N PRO A 15 -2.11 -15.32 -9.49
CA PRO A 15 -2.82 -14.93 -10.71
C PRO A 15 -2.44 -13.54 -11.23
N PHE A 16 -2.16 -12.59 -10.34
CA PHE A 16 -1.67 -11.25 -10.73
C PHE A 16 -0.27 -11.34 -11.35
N PHE A 17 0.62 -12.12 -10.76
CA PHE A 17 1.96 -12.35 -11.29
C PHE A 17 1.98 -13.10 -12.61
N ASP A 18 1.15 -14.13 -12.75
CA ASP A 18 1.00 -14.88 -13.99
C ASP A 18 0.48 -13.97 -15.11
N ALA A 19 -0.48 -13.10 -14.81
CA ALA A 19 -0.99 -12.11 -15.76
C ALA A 19 0.09 -11.09 -16.16
N LEU A 20 0.88 -10.58 -15.20
CA LEU A 20 2.00 -9.69 -15.50
C LEU A 20 3.08 -10.38 -16.36
N ALA A 21 3.44 -11.61 -16.00
CA ALA A 21 4.48 -12.38 -16.68
C ALA A 21 4.05 -12.80 -18.09
N SER A 22 2.78 -13.11 -18.30
CA SER A 22 2.24 -13.53 -19.61
C SER A 22 1.75 -12.37 -20.47
N SER A 23 1.82 -11.13 -19.98
CA SER A 23 1.34 -9.98 -20.75
C SER A 23 2.14 -9.80 -22.04
N PRO A 24 1.50 -9.84 -23.23
CA PRO A 24 2.20 -9.66 -24.51
C PRO A 24 2.78 -8.26 -24.66
N ARG A 25 2.25 -7.30 -23.90
CA ARG A 25 2.81 -5.96 -23.74
C ARG A 25 2.90 -5.65 -22.24
N PRO A 26 4.08 -5.78 -21.63
CA PRO A 26 4.25 -5.41 -20.23
C PRO A 26 3.92 -3.92 -20.04
N PRO A 27 3.40 -3.52 -18.87
CA PRO A 27 3.08 -2.12 -18.62
C PRO A 27 4.33 -1.26 -18.67
N ASP A 28 4.21 -0.04 -19.20
CA ASP A 28 5.29 0.94 -19.15
C ASP A 28 5.51 1.45 -17.71
N VAL A 29 4.46 1.46 -16.89
CA VAL A 29 4.47 1.84 -15.47
C VAL A 29 3.59 0.88 -14.67
N LEU A 30 4.13 0.32 -13.58
CA LEU A 30 3.38 -0.44 -12.58
C LEU A 30 3.28 0.39 -11.31
N VAL A 31 2.07 0.82 -10.97
CA VAL A 31 1.77 1.57 -9.75
C VAL A 31 1.14 0.64 -8.73
N LEU A 32 1.70 0.61 -7.51
CA LEU A 32 1.19 -0.16 -6.39
C LEU A 32 0.73 0.76 -5.27
N GLY A 33 -0.41 0.45 -4.65
CA GLY A 33 -0.91 1.13 -3.46
C GLY A 33 -1.70 0.15 -2.60
N PHE A 34 -1.23 -0.07 -1.37
CA PHE A 34 -1.77 -1.06 -0.42
C PHE A 34 -1.37 -0.67 1.02
N GLY A 35 -1.87 -1.39 2.03
CA GLY A 35 -1.47 -1.21 3.44
C GLY A 35 -2.56 -0.67 4.38
N LEU A 36 -3.55 0.08 3.88
CA LEU A 36 -4.65 0.58 4.73
C LEU A 36 -5.53 -0.55 5.29
N TRP A 37 -5.82 -1.57 4.48
CA TRP A 37 -6.61 -2.72 4.93
C TRP A 37 -5.82 -3.64 5.87
N ASP A 38 -4.52 -3.77 5.64
CA ASP A 38 -3.58 -4.50 6.51
C ASP A 38 -3.48 -3.92 7.90
N MET A 39 -3.50 -2.59 7.96
CA MET A 39 -3.54 -1.87 9.23
C MET A 39 -4.88 -2.05 9.92
N LEU A 40 -6.00 -2.04 9.19
CA LEU A 40 -7.33 -2.19 9.79
C LEU A 40 -7.62 -3.62 10.26
N TYR A 41 -7.06 -4.63 9.58
CA TYR A 41 -7.29 -6.04 9.88
C TYR A 41 -5.97 -6.78 10.11
N PRO A 42 -5.25 -6.44 11.20
CA PRO A 42 -3.98 -7.10 11.50
C PRO A 42 -4.22 -8.55 11.99
N PRO A 43 -3.22 -9.44 11.86
CA PRO A 43 -3.28 -10.79 12.42
C PRO A 43 -3.59 -10.78 13.91
N ASP A 44 -4.43 -11.72 14.35
CA ASP A 44 -4.84 -11.89 15.75
C ASP A 44 -5.44 -10.62 16.40
N ILE A 45 -5.91 -9.65 15.60
CA ILE A 45 -6.46 -8.38 16.10
C ILE A 45 -5.37 -7.60 16.88
N ASN A 46 -4.09 -7.77 16.52
CA ASN A 46 -2.95 -7.11 17.17
C ASN A 46 -2.25 -6.11 16.23
N PRO A 47 -2.39 -4.79 16.46
CA PRO A 47 -1.83 -3.75 15.57
C PRO A 47 -0.32 -3.84 15.37
N GLU A 48 0.45 -4.10 16.43
CA GLU A 48 1.92 -4.18 16.34
C GLU A 48 2.37 -5.43 15.57
N ARG A 49 1.64 -6.55 15.69
CA ARG A 49 1.88 -7.72 14.81
C ARG A 49 1.54 -7.42 13.36
N GLY A 50 0.55 -6.57 13.11
CA GLY A 50 0.18 -6.08 11.78
C GLY A 50 1.36 -5.49 11.02
N VAL A 51 2.14 -4.60 11.67
CA VAL A 51 3.33 -3.96 11.08
C VAL A 51 4.35 -5.00 10.64
N GLY A 52 4.70 -5.94 11.52
CA GLY A 52 5.68 -6.99 11.21
C GLY A 52 5.22 -7.93 10.10
N HIS A 53 3.93 -8.32 10.13
CA HIS A 53 3.33 -9.17 9.10
C HIS A 53 3.28 -8.46 7.73
N PHE A 54 2.98 -7.17 7.72
CA PHE A 54 2.98 -6.35 6.52
C PHE A 54 4.38 -6.28 5.90
N ALA A 55 5.41 -6.03 6.71
CA ALA A 55 6.80 -6.02 6.25
C ALA A 55 7.24 -7.37 5.65
N GLN A 56 6.85 -8.48 6.29
CA GLN A 56 7.12 -9.82 5.78
C GLN A 56 6.39 -10.07 4.45
N SER A 57 5.11 -9.71 4.36
CA SER A 57 4.30 -9.89 3.14
C SER A 57 4.83 -9.06 1.98
N ALA A 58 5.20 -7.80 2.23
CA ALA A 58 5.84 -6.92 1.26
C ALA A 58 7.14 -7.51 0.72
N ARG A 59 7.98 -8.08 1.59
CA ARG A 59 9.22 -8.75 1.15
C ARG A 59 8.94 -9.94 0.23
N LEU A 60 8.02 -10.83 0.61
CA LEU A 60 7.66 -11.99 -0.21
C LEU A 60 7.08 -11.56 -1.57
N PHE A 61 6.27 -10.51 -1.58
CA PHE A 61 5.74 -9.91 -2.79
C PHE A 61 6.84 -9.37 -3.70
N LEU A 62 7.80 -8.61 -3.15
CA LEU A 62 8.93 -8.08 -3.91
C LEU A 62 9.82 -9.19 -4.47
N ASP A 63 10.09 -10.25 -3.69
CA ASP A 63 10.86 -11.41 -4.13
C ASP A 63 10.16 -12.15 -5.29
N ALA A 64 8.82 -12.20 -5.29
CA ALA A 64 8.04 -12.74 -6.40
C ALA A 64 8.07 -11.82 -7.63
N LEU A 65 7.86 -10.51 -7.42
CA LEU A 65 7.86 -9.52 -8.49
C LEU A 65 9.21 -9.45 -9.19
N GLN A 66 10.33 -9.46 -8.46
CA GLN A 66 11.68 -9.37 -9.04
C GLN A 66 11.99 -10.50 -10.03
N ARG A 67 11.47 -11.72 -9.76
CA ARG A 67 11.61 -12.86 -10.69
C ARG A 67 10.93 -12.59 -12.03
N ILE A 68 9.84 -11.84 -12.03
CA ILE A 68 9.09 -11.48 -13.24
C ILE A 68 9.69 -10.25 -13.90
N VAL A 69 10.16 -9.27 -13.11
CA VAL A 69 10.80 -8.07 -13.62
C VAL A 69 12.06 -8.41 -14.43
N ALA A 70 12.91 -9.29 -13.89
CA ALA A 70 14.10 -9.75 -14.59
C ALA A 70 13.77 -10.44 -15.92
N ALA A 71 12.63 -11.13 -16.01
CA ALA A 71 12.23 -11.89 -17.19
C ALA A 71 11.52 -11.01 -18.25
N ASN A 72 10.55 -10.20 -17.84
CA ASN A 72 9.59 -9.56 -18.75
C ASN A 72 9.26 -8.08 -18.48
N LEU A 73 9.70 -7.50 -17.34
CA LEU A 73 9.35 -6.11 -16.98
C LEU A 73 10.58 -5.18 -16.90
N SER A 74 11.68 -5.51 -17.57
CA SER A 74 12.94 -4.75 -17.48
C SER A 74 12.85 -3.27 -17.89
N ARG A 75 11.80 -2.89 -18.63
CA ARG A 75 11.51 -1.51 -19.05
C ARG A 75 10.39 -0.85 -18.23
N THR A 76 9.72 -1.59 -17.37
CA THR A 76 8.59 -1.11 -16.57
C THR A 76 9.11 -0.23 -15.43
N ARG A 77 8.58 0.98 -15.32
CA ARG A 77 8.83 1.85 -14.17
C ARG A 77 7.97 1.39 -13.01
N LEU A 78 8.61 1.14 -11.88
CA LEU A 78 7.94 0.69 -10.66
C LEU A 78 7.64 1.91 -9.78
N VAL A 79 6.39 2.07 -9.38
CA VAL A 79 5.93 3.18 -8.54
C VAL A 79 5.17 2.64 -7.35
N TRP A 80 5.50 3.13 -6.16
CA TRP A 80 4.77 2.80 -4.94
C TRP A 80 4.15 4.07 -4.36
N LEU A 81 2.84 4.02 -4.13
CA LEU A 81 2.10 5.02 -3.37
C LEU A 81 2.13 4.59 -1.90
N THR A 82 2.77 5.40 -1.06
CA THR A 82 2.82 5.11 0.37
C THR A 82 1.42 5.09 0.99
N VAL A 83 1.28 4.44 2.14
CA VAL A 83 0.06 4.47 2.95
C VAL A 83 -0.27 5.93 3.30
N ASN A 84 -1.50 6.35 3.03
CA ASN A 84 -1.98 7.69 3.32
C ASN A 84 -2.05 7.94 4.83
N ALA A 85 -1.87 9.20 5.23
CA ALA A 85 -2.18 9.69 6.56
C ALA A 85 -3.66 9.47 6.90
N ILE A 86 -3.91 9.24 8.18
CA ILE A 86 -5.23 8.99 8.74
C ILE A 86 -5.54 10.06 9.77
N SER A 87 -6.80 10.49 9.81
CA SER A 87 -7.26 11.47 10.79
C SER A 87 -7.71 10.78 12.08
N ASP A 88 -6.84 10.78 13.10
CA ASP A 88 -7.15 10.22 14.43
C ASP A 88 -8.44 10.79 15.03
N THR A 89 -8.69 12.08 14.80
CA THR A 89 -9.88 12.80 15.29
C THR A 89 -11.18 12.42 14.60
N LYS A 90 -11.11 11.87 13.38
CA LYS A 90 -12.29 11.46 12.58
C LYS A 90 -12.51 9.96 12.62
N LEU A 91 -11.53 9.16 13.05
CA LEU A 91 -11.69 7.70 13.09
C LEU A 91 -12.89 7.30 13.96
N PRO A 92 -13.77 6.42 13.46
CA PRO A 92 -14.81 5.81 14.28
C PRO A 92 -14.17 4.90 15.34
N GLU A 93 -14.83 4.75 16.48
CA GLU A 93 -14.29 4.09 17.68
C GLU A 93 -13.71 2.69 17.38
N TRP A 94 -14.40 1.90 16.55
CA TRP A 94 -13.97 0.55 16.22
C TRP A 94 -12.68 0.46 15.37
N LYS A 95 -12.29 1.53 14.66
CA LYS A 95 -11.04 1.57 13.87
C LYS A 95 -9.83 2.02 14.71
N ARG A 96 -10.05 2.83 15.75
CA ARG A 96 -9.00 3.46 16.57
C ARG A 96 -8.01 2.50 17.22
N PRO A 97 -8.38 1.26 17.62
CA PRO A 97 -7.40 0.32 18.14
C PRO A 97 -6.35 -0.09 17.11
N PHE A 98 -6.67 -0.04 15.82
CA PHE A 98 -5.84 -0.59 14.75
C PHE A 98 -5.19 0.50 13.89
N MET A 99 -5.93 1.57 13.63
CA MET A 99 -5.53 2.66 12.77
C MET A 99 -5.23 3.90 13.59
N SER A 100 -4.13 4.55 13.25
CA SER A 100 -3.83 5.92 13.67
C SER A 100 -2.89 6.55 12.65
N LEU A 101 -2.70 7.86 12.75
CA LEU A 101 -1.69 8.58 11.98
C LEU A 101 -0.30 7.96 12.20
N ASN A 102 0.05 7.69 13.46
CA ASN A 102 1.32 7.05 13.83
C ASN A 102 1.45 5.64 13.25
N MET A 103 0.39 4.85 13.28
CA MET A 103 0.42 3.50 12.71
C MET A 103 0.59 3.54 11.18
N SER A 104 -0.05 4.48 10.49
CA SER A 104 0.15 4.68 9.06
C SER A 104 1.61 4.99 8.71
N SER A 105 2.26 5.88 9.49
CA SER A 105 3.70 6.14 9.35
C SER A 105 4.53 4.87 9.54
N LYS A 106 4.29 4.10 10.62
CA LYS A 106 5.01 2.85 10.88
C LYS A 106 4.93 1.88 9.70
N TYR A 107 3.77 1.73 9.08
CA TYR A 107 3.59 0.86 7.91
C TYR A 107 4.45 1.30 6.72
N ASN A 108 4.60 2.61 6.50
CA ASN A 108 5.50 3.13 5.47
C ASN A 108 6.97 2.86 5.82
N ASP A 109 7.37 3.20 7.04
CA ASP A 109 8.76 3.12 7.51
C ASP A 109 9.34 1.71 7.40
N VAL A 110 8.54 0.68 7.70
CA VAL A 110 9.03 -0.71 7.70
C VAL A 110 9.24 -1.32 6.32
N VAL A 111 8.58 -0.79 5.28
CA VAL A 111 8.72 -1.33 3.90
C VAL A 111 9.50 -0.42 2.97
N LEU A 112 9.56 0.89 3.23
CA LEU A 112 10.22 1.87 2.36
C LEU A 112 11.63 1.45 1.93
N PRO A 113 12.54 1.01 2.83
CA PRO A 113 13.88 0.57 2.42
C PRO A 113 13.87 -0.62 1.45
N SER A 114 12.88 -1.51 1.56
CA SER A 114 12.75 -2.68 0.69
C SER A 114 12.25 -2.28 -0.70
N PHE A 115 11.31 -1.34 -0.78
CA PHE A 115 10.82 -0.79 -2.04
C PHE A 115 11.90 0.02 -2.77
N ASP A 116 12.62 0.88 -2.07
CA ASP A 116 13.74 1.65 -2.62
C ASP A 116 14.82 0.70 -3.18
N LYS A 117 15.19 -0.34 -2.42
CA LYS A 117 16.16 -1.36 -2.87
C LYS A 117 15.66 -2.14 -4.10
N ALA A 118 14.36 -2.34 -4.22
CA ALA A 118 13.73 -3.01 -5.37
C ALA A 118 13.59 -2.08 -6.60
N GLY A 119 14.03 -0.82 -6.51
CA GLY A 119 14.02 0.14 -7.62
C GLY A 119 12.67 0.83 -7.83
N PHE A 120 11.80 0.85 -6.82
CA PHE A 120 10.56 1.62 -6.89
C PHE A 120 10.83 3.11 -6.75
N HIS A 121 10.10 3.92 -7.52
CA HIS A 121 9.92 5.33 -7.25
C HIS A 121 8.77 5.51 -6.26
N THR A 122 9.07 6.05 -5.09
CA THR A 122 8.08 6.26 -4.04
C THR A 122 7.39 7.62 -4.22
N ILE A 123 6.07 7.61 -4.27
CA ILE A 123 5.23 8.81 -4.18
C ILE A 123 4.68 8.87 -2.76
N ASP A 124 5.01 9.95 -2.06
CA ASP A 124 4.64 10.18 -0.66
C ASP A 124 3.16 10.56 -0.52
N GLY A 125 2.30 9.56 -0.62
CA GLY A 125 0.87 9.69 -0.33
C GLY A 125 0.58 10.09 1.11
N PHE A 126 1.49 9.81 2.06
CA PHE A 126 1.32 10.16 3.46
C PHE A 126 1.34 11.68 3.65
N SER A 127 2.40 12.37 3.21
CA SER A 127 2.50 13.82 3.34
C SER A 127 1.43 14.56 2.53
N ILE A 128 1.14 14.07 1.33
CA ILE A 128 0.09 14.62 0.47
C ILE A 128 -1.28 14.57 1.18
N SER A 129 -1.61 13.44 1.79
CA SER A 129 -2.89 13.26 2.48
C SER A 129 -2.93 13.93 3.86
N LEU A 130 -1.79 14.07 4.55
CA LEU A 130 -1.68 14.78 5.81
C LEU A 130 -2.01 16.28 5.65
N ALA A 131 -1.56 16.87 4.54
CA ALA A 131 -1.85 18.25 4.19
C ALA A 131 -3.28 18.45 3.63
N HIS A 132 -4.03 17.36 3.41
CA HIS A 132 -5.31 17.46 2.73
C HIS A 132 -6.41 17.98 3.67
N PRO A 133 -7.11 19.08 3.32
CA PRO A 133 -8.09 19.73 4.21
C PRO A 133 -9.36 18.88 4.43
N GLU A 134 -9.64 17.96 3.51
CA GLU A 134 -10.89 17.18 3.51
C GLU A 134 -10.61 15.67 3.53
N LEU A 135 -10.92 15.03 4.66
CA LEU A 135 -11.07 13.58 4.78
C LEU A 135 -12.53 13.27 5.10
N SER A 136 -13.03 12.15 4.58
CA SER A 136 -14.38 11.65 4.86
C SER A 136 -14.58 11.41 6.36
N PRO A 137 -15.84 11.28 6.81
CA PRO A 137 -16.16 11.06 8.22
C PRO A 137 -15.52 9.82 8.83
N ASP A 138 -15.01 8.89 8.03
CA ASP A 138 -14.35 7.68 8.53
C ASP A 138 -12.84 7.84 8.73
N GLY A 139 -12.30 9.05 8.50
CA GLY A 139 -10.92 9.44 8.75
C GLY A 139 -9.87 8.85 7.81
N VAL A 140 -10.28 8.07 6.80
CA VAL A 140 -9.38 7.30 5.92
C VAL A 140 -9.55 7.67 4.45
N HIS A 141 -10.78 7.86 3.97
CA HIS A 141 -11.02 8.13 2.55
C HIS A 141 -11.07 9.63 2.22
N PHE A 142 -10.91 9.96 0.94
CA PHE A 142 -11.14 11.32 0.44
C PHE A 142 -12.61 11.52 0.03
N PRO A 143 -13.25 12.65 0.40
CA PRO A 143 -14.65 12.92 0.11
C PRO A 143 -14.87 13.35 -1.36
N GLY A 144 -14.82 12.38 -2.28
CA GLY A 144 -15.22 12.57 -3.68
C GLY A 144 -14.07 12.82 -4.66
N ARG A 145 -14.41 13.26 -5.89
CA ARG A 145 -13.47 13.41 -7.02
C ARG A 145 -12.66 14.70 -6.98
N VAL A 146 -13.18 15.76 -6.37
CA VAL A 146 -12.54 17.10 -6.31
C VAL A 146 -11.40 17.12 -5.29
N SER A 147 -11.58 16.43 -4.17
CA SER A 147 -10.61 16.23 -3.07
C SER A 147 -9.48 15.23 -3.40
N ARG A 148 -9.17 15.01 -4.69
CA ARG A 148 -8.08 14.11 -5.14
C ARG A 148 -7.06 14.83 -6.02
N GLN A 149 -7.22 16.13 -6.23
CA GLN A 149 -6.27 16.93 -6.99
C GLN A 149 -5.10 17.30 -6.07
N ILE A 150 -3.94 16.74 -6.36
CA ILE A 150 -2.66 17.24 -5.84
C ILE A 150 -2.36 18.46 -6.70
N THR A 151 -2.55 19.67 -6.17
CA THR A 151 -2.39 20.91 -6.95
C THR A 151 -0.95 21.36 -7.12
N ASP A 152 -0.01 20.78 -6.37
CA ASP A 152 1.39 21.15 -6.40
C ASP A 152 2.27 19.90 -6.57
N LEU A 153 2.65 19.61 -7.81
CA LEU A 153 3.77 18.73 -8.19
C LEU A 153 4.74 19.52 -9.08
#